data_AF-A0A968A507-F1
#
_entry.id   AF-A0A968A507-F1
#
_cell.length_a   1.000
_cell.length_b   1.000
_cell.length_c   1.000
_cell.angle_alpha   90.00
_cell.angle_beta   90.00
_cell.angle_gamma   90.00
#
_symmetry.space_group_name_H-M   'P 1'
#
loop_
_entity.id
_entity.type
_entity.pdbx_description
1 polymer ?
#
loop_
_entity_poly.entity_id
_entity_poly.type
_entity_poly.pdbx_seq_one_letter_code
_entity_poly.pdbx_strand_id
1 'polypeptide(L)'
;SGLEFEDAFAGTTAVIFRQNNAVVTAHMKAHLASNTNEATAFNNGRKVVEDDNGRFHLVYKDNGDIWYSNSTNNGTNWSNEERVSLSGNNTSPSIAYHTDIPYYGVVWDREESGNHFPVFRYKPI
;
A
#
# COMPACT_ATOMS: atom_id res chain seq x y z
N SER A 1 13.76 -26.86 0.66
CA SER A 1 14.16 -25.51 1.09
C SER A 1 14.94 -25.64 2.39
N GLY A 2 16.02 -24.89 2.58
CA GLY A 2 16.87 -24.96 3.79
C GLY A 2 16.51 -23.93 4.86
N LEU A 3 15.35 -23.28 4.72
CA LEU A 3 14.89 -22.18 5.56
C LEU A 3 13.38 -22.29 5.77
N GLU A 4 12.93 -22.07 7.01
CA GLU A 4 11.52 -22.02 7.40
C GLU A 4 11.33 -21.08 8.60
N PHE A 5 10.11 -20.56 8.74
CA PHE A 5 9.67 -19.88 9.97
C PHE A 5 9.04 -20.92 10.89
N GLU A 6 9.36 -20.86 12.19
CA GLU A 6 8.81 -21.78 13.20
C GLU A 6 7.27 -21.72 13.26
N ASP A 7 6.74 -20.50 13.24
CA ASP A 7 5.34 -20.16 13.02
C ASP A 7 5.27 -18.89 12.17
N ALA A 8 4.84 -19.00 10.91
CA ALA A 8 4.80 -17.86 9.99
C ALA A 8 3.75 -16.80 10.34
N PHE A 9 2.84 -17.08 11.28
CA PHE A 9 1.72 -16.20 11.63
C PHE A 9 1.86 -15.58 13.03
N ALA A 10 2.87 -15.96 13.81
CA ALA A 10 3.14 -15.36 15.11
C ALA A 10 3.69 -13.93 14.96
N GLY A 11 3.32 -13.04 15.90
CA GLY A 11 3.85 -11.66 15.94
C GLY A 11 5.37 -11.58 16.13
N THR A 12 5.99 -12.65 16.60
CA THR A 12 7.43 -12.91 16.58
C THR A 12 7.65 -14.40 16.34
N THR A 13 8.58 -14.76 15.45
CA THR A 13 8.86 -16.16 15.11
C THR A 13 10.34 -16.36 14.84
N ALA A 14 10.86 -17.56 15.17
CA ALA A 14 12.25 -17.89 14.87
C ALA A 14 12.42 -18.19 13.38
N VAL A 15 13.59 -17.81 12.84
CA VAL A 15 14.04 -18.24 11.51
C VAL A 15 14.95 -19.45 11.68
N ILE A 16 14.57 -20.58 11.10
CA ILE A 16 15.30 -21.85 11.23
C ILE A 16 16.15 -22.08 9.98
N PHE A 17 17.47 -22.16 10.15
CA PHE A 17 18.43 -22.51 9.10
C PHE A 17 18.78 -24.00 9.15
N ARG A 18 18.49 -24.75 8.09
CA ARG A 18 18.70 -26.22 8.00
C ARG A 18 19.84 -26.61 7.06
N GLN A 19 20.46 -25.65 6.37
CA GLN A 19 21.52 -25.88 5.40
C GLN A 19 22.59 -24.77 5.52
N ASN A 20 23.85 -25.12 5.30
CA ASN A 20 24.93 -24.14 5.21
C ASN A 20 24.65 -23.16 4.05
N ASN A 21 24.94 -21.87 4.26
CA ASN A 21 24.75 -20.78 3.30
C ASN A 21 23.28 -20.45 2.92
N ALA A 22 22.30 -20.86 3.73
CA ALA A 22 20.94 -20.37 3.55
C ALA A 22 20.85 -18.85 3.86
N VAL A 23 20.16 -18.10 3.01
CA VAL A 23 20.01 -16.63 3.10
C VAL A 23 18.54 -16.28 3.32
N VAL A 24 18.29 -15.34 4.24
CA VAL A 24 16.98 -14.67 4.40
C VAL A 24 17.14 -13.19 4.06
N THR A 25 16.27 -12.69 3.18
CA THR A 25 16.23 -11.27 2.82
C THR A 25 14.85 -10.74 3.18
N ALA A 26 14.79 -9.81 4.13
CA ALA A 26 13.56 -9.08 4.43
C ALA A 26 13.49 -7.84 3.53
N HIS A 27 12.52 -7.80 2.61
CA HIS A 27 12.18 -6.58 1.88
C HIS A 27 11.19 -5.76 2.71
N MET A 28 11.72 -4.90 3.60
CA MET A 28 10.89 -4.04 4.44
C MET A 28 10.73 -2.67 3.81
N LYS A 29 9.51 -2.13 3.85
CA LYS A 29 9.21 -0.73 3.58
C LYS A 29 8.88 -0.05 4.90
N ALA A 30 9.40 1.15 5.14
CA ALA A 30 9.01 1.94 6.29
C ALA A 30 7.54 2.35 6.16
N HIS A 31 6.76 2.04 7.20
CA HIS A 31 5.32 2.25 7.26
C HIS A 31 4.98 3.73 7.11
N LEU A 32 4.11 4.07 6.16
CA LEU A 32 3.72 5.45 5.82
C LEU A 32 4.88 6.42 5.56
N ALA A 33 6.09 5.91 5.29
CA ALA A 33 7.25 6.71 4.95
C ALA A 33 7.45 6.76 3.44
N SER A 34 8.21 7.73 2.96
CA SER A 34 8.64 7.79 1.57
C SER A 34 10.11 8.16 1.46
N ASN A 35 10.77 7.64 0.43
CA ASN A 35 12.16 7.97 0.08
C ASN A 35 12.27 9.00 -1.06
N THR A 36 11.16 9.57 -1.53
CA THR A 36 11.13 10.59 -2.58
C THR A 36 10.55 11.90 -2.06
N ASN A 37 11.15 13.03 -2.45
CA ASN A 37 10.65 14.38 -2.16
C ASN A 37 9.33 14.69 -2.90
N GLU A 38 8.96 13.88 -3.88
CA GLU A 38 7.70 14.04 -4.61
C GLU A 38 6.48 13.56 -3.84
N ALA A 39 6.67 12.79 -2.75
CA ALA A 39 5.55 12.20 -1.99
C ALA A 39 4.60 13.25 -1.40
N THR A 40 5.12 14.44 -1.08
CA THR A 40 4.33 15.59 -0.60
C THR A 40 4.29 16.74 -1.61
N ALA A 41 4.96 16.62 -2.75
CA ALA A 41 4.89 17.59 -3.83
C ALA A 41 3.66 17.34 -4.71
N PHE A 42 3.25 18.36 -5.47
CA PHE A 42 2.06 18.29 -6.32
C PHE A 42 0.82 17.86 -5.53
N ASN A 43 -0.06 17.05 -6.14
CA ASN A 43 -1.23 16.47 -5.50
C ASN A 43 -0.97 15.07 -4.90
N ASN A 44 0.30 14.68 -4.69
CA ASN A 44 0.67 13.35 -4.18
C ASN A 44 0.36 13.14 -2.68
N GLY A 45 -0.08 14.18 -1.98
CA GLY A 45 -0.41 14.11 -0.57
C GLY A 45 -1.45 13.02 -0.27
N ARG A 46 -1.26 12.36 0.88
CA ARG A 46 -2.16 11.33 1.44
C ARG A 46 -3.63 11.72 1.36
N LYS A 47 -4.48 10.82 0.86
CA LYS A 47 -5.94 10.99 0.82
C LYS A 47 -6.61 9.92 1.67
N VAL A 48 -7.65 10.28 2.38
CA VAL A 48 -8.38 9.36 3.26
C VAL A 48 -9.89 9.51 3.05
N VAL A 49 -10.61 8.40 3.14
CA VAL A 49 -12.07 8.34 3.21
C VAL A 49 -12.49 7.38 4.33
N GLU A 50 -13.63 7.62 4.95
CA GLU A 50 -14.24 6.72 5.95
C GLU A 50 -15.38 5.94 5.29
N ASP A 51 -15.49 4.64 5.57
CA ASP A 51 -16.63 3.81 5.15
C ASP A 51 -17.79 3.84 6.16
N ASP A 52 -18.93 3.26 5.81
CA ASP A 52 -20.12 3.25 6.66
C ASP A 52 -19.95 2.44 7.97
N ASN A 53 -18.85 1.68 8.11
CA ASN A 53 -18.49 0.94 9.32
C ASN A 53 -17.43 1.66 10.17
N GLY A 54 -17.06 2.89 9.81
CA GLY A 54 -16.03 3.68 10.51
C GLY A 54 -14.60 3.23 10.22
N ARG A 55 -14.37 2.47 9.14
CA ARG A 55 -13.03 2.12 8.67
C ARG A 55 -12.47 3.25 7.83
N PHE A 56 -11.24 3.66 8.12
CA PHE A 56 -10.52 4.63 7.32
C PHE A 56 -9.74 3.93 6.21
N HIS A 57 -9.83 4.46 5.00
CA HIS A 57 -9.12 3.99 3.80
C HIS A 57 -8.16 5.07 3.33
N LEU A 58 -6.87 4.79 3.35
CA LEU A 58 -5.80 5.72 2.99
C LEU A 58 -5.17 5.31 1.66
N VAL A 59 -4.98 6.28 0.77
CA VAL A 59 -4.13 6.13 -0.43
C VAL A 59 -3.05 7.18 -0.48
N TYR A 60 -1.87 6.79 -0.96
CA TYR A 60 -0.73 7.69 -1.07
C TYR A 60 0.28 7.21 -2.10
N LYS A 61 1.12 8.15 -2.56
CA LYS A 61 2.25 7.84 -3.43
C LYS A 61 3.48 7.49 -2.58
N ASP A 62 4.19 6.43 -2.96
CA ASP A 62 5.58 6.22 -2.56
C ASP A 62 6.37 5.59 -3.70
N ASN A 63 7.57 6.12 -3.95
CA ASN A 63 8.53 5.64 -4.96
C ASN A 63 7.92 5.37 -6.36
N GLY A 64 7.05 6.27 -6.82
CA GLY A 64 6.39 6.15 -8.13
C GLY A 64 5.21 5.17 -8.18
N ASP A 65 4.80 4.64 -7.02
CA ASP A 65 3.68 3.73 -6.89
C ASP A 65 2.57 4.28 -6.00
N ILE A 66 1.36 3.77 -6.21
CA ILE A 66 0.21 4.09 -5.38
C ILE A 66 -0.04 2.94 -4.41
N TRP A 67 -0.12 3.29 -3.14
CA TRP A 67 -0.29 2.37 -2.02
C TRP A 67 -1.61 2.63 -1.32
N TYR A 68 -2.21 1.56 -0.80
CA TYR A 68 -3.43 1.55 -0.01
C TYR A 68 -3.14 0.97 1.37
N SER A 69 -3.75 1.53 2.40
CA SER A 69 -3.80 0.96 3.75
C SER A 69 -5.12 1.33 4.41
N ASN A 70 -5.57 0.57 5.40
CA ASN A 70 -6.80 0.87 6.14
C ASN A 70 -6.64 0.78 7.65
N SER A 71 -7.53 1.45 8.37
CA SER A 71 -7.59 1.43 9.83
C SER A 71 -9.00 1.15 10.30
N THR A 72 -9.14 0.18 11.21
CA THR A 72 -10.41 -0.17 11.86
C THR A 72 -10.51 0.38 13.29
N ASN A 73 -9.55 1.21 13.71
CA ASN A 73 -9.43 1.71 15.07
C ASN A 73 -9.12 3.21 15.12
N ASN A 74 -9.88 3.97 14.32
CA ASN A 74 -9.83 5.43 14.27
C ASN A 74 -8.42 5.98 13.99
N GLY A 75 -7.69 5.34 13.08
CA GLY A 75 -6.36 5.76 12.65
C GLY A 75 -5.22 5.45 13.64
N THR A 76 -5.50 4.74 14.73
CA THR A 76 -4.47 4.37 15.73
C THR A 76 -3.44 3.40 15.13
N ASN A 77 -3.93 2.37 14.44
CA ASN A 77 -3.12 1.42 13.69
C ASN A 77 -3.62 1.34 12.25
N TRP A 78 -2.71 1.03 11.33
CA TRP A 78 -3.00 0.87 9.92
C TRP A 78 -2.55 -0.53 9.46
N SER A 79 -3.25 -1.09 8.49
CA SER A 79 -2.91 -2.39 7.91
C SER A 79 -1.60 -2.31 7.13
N ASN A 80 -1.01 -3.48 6.85
CA ASN A 80 0.07 -3.57 5.87
C ASN A 80 -0.35 -2.93 4.54
N GLU A 81 0.58 -2.23 3.90
CA GLU A 81 0.27 -1.47 2.70
C GLU A 81 0.18 -2.39 1.46
N GLU A 82 -0.88 -2.20 0.68
CA GLU A 82 -1.11 -2.89 -0.58
C GLU A 82 -0.77 -1.96 -1.75
N ARG A 83 0.07 -2.42 -2.68
CA ARG A 83 0.31 -1.70 -3.93
C ARG A 83 -0.91 -1.81 -4.84
N VAL A 84 -1.55 -0.68 -5.16
CA VAL A 84 -2.70 -0.64 -6.08
C VAL A 84 -2.31 -0.29 -7.51
N SER A 85 -1.15 0.35 -7.74
CA SER A 85 -0.58 0.52 -9.08
C SER A 85 0.01 -0.78 -9.63
N LEU A 86 0.11 -0.90 -10.96
CA LEU A 86 0.69 -2.08 -11.62
C LEU A 86 2.11 -1.83 -12.13
N SER A 87 2.29 -0.74 -12.87
CA SER A 87 3.50 -0.42 -13.62
C SER A 87 3.56 1.08 -13.90
N GLY A 88 4.70 1.54 -14.43
CA GLY A 88 4.92 2.94 -14.77
C GLY A 88 5.19 3.82 -13.55
N ASN A 89 5.25 5.14 -13.78
CA ASN A 89 5.39 6.13 -12.73
C ASN A 89 4.01 6.72 -12.41
N ASN A 90 3.56 6.59 -11.17
CA ASN A 90 2.20 6.89 -10.75
C ASN A 90 2.18 8.04 -9.74
N THR A 91 1.24 8.96 -9.92
CA THR A 91 1.15 10.22 -9.18
C THR A 91 -0.31 10.64 -8.93
N SER A 92 -0.51 11.64 -8.09
CA SER A 92 -1.79 12.31 -7.82
C SER A 92 -2.93 11.34 -7.44
N PRO A 93 -2.75 10.45 -6.45
CA PRO A 93 -3.80 9.53 -6.07
C PRO A 93 -5.01 10.25 -5.45
N SER A 94 -6.19 9.69 -5.68
CA SER A 94 -7.45 10.05 -5.03
C SER A 94 -8.27 8.79 -4.75
N ILE A 95 -9.08 8.83 -3.69
CA ILE A 95 -9.92 7.70 -3.25
C ILE A 95 -11.36 8.16 -3.00
N ALA A 96 -12.31 7.28 -3.28
CA ALA A 96 -13.70 7.39 -2.88
C ALA A 96 -14.22 6.01 -2.41
N TYR A 97 -15.24 6.03 -1.57
CA TYR A 97 -15.94 4.84 -1.08
C TYR A 97 -17.33 4.75 -1.73
N HIS A 98 -17.80 3.54 -2.01
CA HIS A 98 -19.15 3.28 -2.49
C HIS A 98 -20.05 2.89 -1.31
N THR A 99 -21.12 3.62 -1.06
CA THR A 99 -21.98 3.41 0.13
C THR A 99 -22.82 2.13 0.05
N ASP A 100 -23.32 1.75 -1.13
CA ASP A 100 -24.25 0.60 -1.19
C ASP A 100 -23.58 -0.78 -1.27
N ILE A 101 -22.28 -0.85 -1.61
CA ILE A 101 -21.50 -2.09 -1.68
C ILE A 101 -20.11 -1.86 -1.09
N PRO A 102 -19.50 -2.84 -0.40
CA PRO A 102 -18.26 -2.65 0.35
C PRO A 102 -17.05 -2.57 -0.59
N TYR A 103 -16.94 -1.47 -1.32
CA TYR A 103 -15.94 -1.24 -2.35
C TYR A 103 -15.38 0.17 -2.23
N TYR A 104 -14.11 0.32 -2.59
CA TYR A 104 -13.48 1.62 -2.77
C TYR A 104 -12.94 1.77 -4.19
N GLY A 105 -12.95 3.00 -4.67
CA GLY A 105 -12.38 3.41 -5.95
C GLY A 105 -11.13 4.24 -5.73
N VAL A 106 -10.04 3.91 -6.42
CA VAL A 106 -8.80 4.70 -6.44
C VAL A 106 -8.52 5.15 -7.87
N VAL A 107 -8.26 6.44 -8.03
CA VAL A 107 -7.82 7.04 -9.30
C VAL A 107 -6.44 7.67 -9.13
N TRP A 108 -5.62 7.62 -10.16
CA TRP A 108 -4.31 8.27 -10.19
C TRP A 108 -3.86 8.58 -11.62
N ASP A 109 -2.85 9.43 -11.75
CA ASP A 109 -2.18 9.74 -13.01
C ASP A 109 -1.00 8.80 -13.22
N ARG A 110 -1.00 8.06 -14.33
CA ARG A 110 0.14 7.25 -14.77
C ARG A 110 0.90 7.98 -15.86
N GLU A 111 2.18 8.20 -15.63
CA GLU A 111 3.12 8.74 -16.60
C GLU A 111 3.75 7.59 -17.42
N GLU A 112 3.62 7.67 -18.75
CA GLU A 112 4.27 6.78 -19.70
C GLU A 112 4.86 7.60 -20.85
N SER A 113 6.19 7.57 -20.98
CA SER A 113 6.93 8.28 -22.02
C SER A 113 6.58 9.78 -22.09
N GLY A 114 6.44 10.43 -20.94
CA GLY A 114 6.06 11.84 -20.82
C GLY A 114 4.59 12.17 -21.04
N ASN A 115 3.72 11.17 -21.28
CA ASN A 115 2.27 11.36 -21.35
C ASN A 115 1.60 10.92 -20.05
N HIS A 116 0.52 11.60 -19.65
CA HIS A 116 -0.24 11.28 -18.45
C HIS A 116 -1.59 10.64 -18.80
N PHE A 117 -1.90 9.52 -18.16
CA PHE A 117 -3.15 8.78 -18.33
C PHE A 117 -3.86 8.61 -16.99
N PRO A 118 -5.17 8.93 -16.91
CA PRO A 118 -5.93 8.58 -15.72
C PRO A 118 -6.12 7.07 -15.65
N VAL A 119 -5.80 6.48 -14.51
CA VAL A 119 -6.04 5.07 -14.23
C VAL A 119 -6.99 4.96 -13.05
N PHE A 120 -8.04 4.17 -13.20
CA PHE A 120 -9.02 3.89 -12.16
C PHE A 120 -9.00 2.42 -11.78
N ARG A 121 -9.06 2.12 -10.48
CA ARG A 121 -9.31 0.79 -9.95
C ARG A 121 -10.43 0.82 -8.95
N TYR A 122 -11.25 -0.20 -9.02
CA TYR A 122 -12.38 -0.43 -8.12
C TYR A 122 -12.19 -1.78 -7.45
N LYS A 123 -12.12 -1.80 -6.12
CA LYS A 123 -11.74 -2.99 -5.34
C LYS A 123 -12.69 -3.22 -4.17
N PRO A 124 -12.95 -4.50 -3.82
CA PRO A 124 -13.67 -4.83 -2.60
C PRO A 124 -12.84 -4.50 -1.35
N ILE A 125 -13.54 -4.22 -0.24
CA ILE A 125 -13.01 -3.97 1.11
C ILE A 125 -12.73 -5.29 1.84
#